data_AF-A0A4D6K3Q5-F1
#
_entry.id   AF-A0A4D6K3Q5-F1
#
_cell.length_a   1.000
_cell.length_b   1.000
_cell.length_c   1.000
_cell.angle_alpha   90.00
_cell.angle_beta   90.00
_cell.angle_gamma   90.00
#
_symmetry.space_group_name_H-M   'P 1'
#
loop_
_entity.id
_entity.type
_entity.pdbx_description
1 polymer ?
#
loop_
_entity_poly.entity_id
_entity_poly.type
_entity_poly.pdbx_seq_one_letter_code
_entity_poly.pdbx_strand_id
1 'polypeptide(L)'
;PDTTGAVLPQLIVDGVTDSIVGYNGDVTGTPYISPDGHYLVSIDDVKGLMRVQTISVRGEIQDAFDIHTNLHISDVAFQSSFTEAHQYNVFGSSSTQTDVLFVELSSGKVKMVKSLKEPLKPDEWPWNNKNRLIEGSGLFGQYLMTPSKESLFILDGRLNKLN
;
A
#
# COMPACT_ATOMS: atom_id res chain seq x y z
N PRO A 1 20.20 -0.33 7.73
CA PRO A 1 19.95 -0.62 9.17
C PRO A 1 21.04 0.00 10.03
N ASP A 2 20.68 0.78 11.03
CA ASP A 2 21.64 1.24 12.03
C ASP A 2 22.02 0.06 12.93
N THR A 3 23.26 0.05 13.43
CA THR A 3 23.93 -1.13 14.01
C THR A 3 23.34 -1.64 15.34
N THR A 4 22.28 -1.00 15.83
CA THR A 4 21.56 -1.31 17.06
C THR A 4 20.37 -2.26 16.88
N GLY A 5 19.95 -2.52 15.64
CA GLY A 5 18.71 -3.28 15.38
C GLY A 5 17.43 -2.53 15.78
N ALA A 6 17.56 -1.26 16.15
CA ALA A 6 16.42 -0.40 16.43
C ALA A 6 15.63 -0.15 15.13
N VAL A 7 14.32 -0.31 15.22
CA VAL A 7 13.40 0.09 14.16
C VAL A 7 13.51 1.62 14.05
N LEU A 8 13.85 2.11 12.85
CA LEU A 8 13.84 3.55 12.61
C LEU A 8 12.38 4.01 12.67
N PRO A 9 12.04 4.97 13.55
CA PRO A 9 10.68 5.48 13.64
C PRO A 9 10.29 6.18 12.33
N GLN A 10 9.02 6.09 11.93
CA GLN A 10 8.53 6.87 10.80
C GLN A 10 8.15 8.28 11.31
N LEU A 11 8.36 9.30 10.49
CA LEU A 11 8.05 10.70 10.83
C LEU A 11 6.90 11.18 9.97
N ILE A 12 6.01 11.99 10.56
CA ILE A 12 5.05 12.79 9.80
C ILE A 12 5.60 14.21 9.73
N VAL A 13 5.71 14.71 8.50
CA VAL A 13 6.21 16.04 8.19
C VAL A 13 5.07 16.84 7.55
N ASP A 14 4.88 18.06 8.01
CA ASP A 14 4.00 19.02 7.35
C ASP A 14 4.64 19.45 6.02
N GLY A 15 3.96 19.15 4.91
CA GLY A 15 4.51 19.38 3.56
C GLY A 15 4.62 20.85 3.14
N VAL A 16 4.15 21.80 3.96
CA VAL A 16 4.25 23.24 3.68
C VAL A 16 5.39 23.88 4.47
N THR A 17 5.60 23.44 5.72
CA THR A 17 6.52 24.05 6.69
C THR A 17 7.76 23.20 6.97
N ASP A 18 7.84 21.98 6.40
CA ASP A 18 8.87 20.98 6.68
C ASP A 18 9.03 20.65 8.18
N SER A 19 8.00 20.94 8.97
CA SER A 19 8.01 20.73 10.42
C SER A 19 7.59 19.29 10.74
N ILE A 20 8.27 18.66 11.71
CA ILE A 20 7.85 17.37 12.23
C ILE A 20 6.60 17.58 13.07
N VAL A 21 5.48 16.98 12.67
CA VAL A 21 4.19 17.07 13.36
C VAL A 21 3.84 15.80 14.14
N GLY A 22 4.56 14.69 13.91
CA GLY A 22 4.33 13.45 14.64
C GLY A 22 5.40 12.39 14.42
N TYR A 23 5.41 11.41 15.32
CA TYR A 23 6.29 10.23 15.28
C TYR A 23 5.43 8.97 15.28
N ASN A 24 5.70 8.04 14.37
CA ASN A 24 5.11 6.71 14.34
C ASN A 24 6.15 5.71 14.90
N GLY A 25 6.20 5.63 16.23
CA GLY A 25 7.32 5.01 16.96
C GLY A 25 7.37 3.48 16.93
N ASP A 26 6.24 2.81 16.73
CA ASP A 26 6.11 1.35 16.90
C ASP A 26 5.68 0.62 15.61
N VAL A 27 6.10 1.16 14.46
CA VAL A 27 5.72 0.63 13.14
C VAL A 27 6.97 0.35 12.31
N THR A 28 7.01 -0.84 11.73
CA THR A 28 8.05 -1.27 10.79
C THR A 28 7.54 -1.21 9.36
N GLY A 29 8.48 -1.26 8.41
CA GLY A 29 8.15 -1.33 6.99
C GLY A 29 8.07 0.02 6.29
N THR A 30 7.60 -0.01 5.05
CA THR A 30 7.50 1.17 4.18
C THR A 30 6.14 1.85 4.36
N PRO A 31 6.08 3.14 4.73
CA PRO A 31 4.83 3.89 4.85
C PRO A 31 4.30 4.38 3.50
N TYR A 32 2.97 4.43 3.39
CA TYR A 32 2.21 4.96 2.27
C TYR A 32 1.05 5.77 2.83
N ILE A 33 0.82 6.97 2.28
CA ILE A 33 -0.23 7.89 2.76
C ILE A 33 -1.30 8.01 1.68
N SER A 34 -2.58 7.94 2.07
CA SER A 34 -3.67 8.14 1.12
C SER A 34 -3.63 9.55 0.53
N PRO A 35 -4.14 9.77 -0.70
CA PRO A 35 -4.08 11.09 -1.35
C PRO A 35 -4.76 12.23 -0.56
N ASP A 36 -5.70 11.90 0.33
CA ASP A 36 -6.36 12.86 1.23
C ASP A 36 -5.67 13.03 2.59
N GLY A 37 -4.58 12.31 2.84
CA GLY A 37 -3.80 12.36 4.08
C GLY A 37 -4.44 11.66 5.27
N HIS A 38 -5.60 10.99 5.12
CA HIS A 38 -6.34 10.43 6.25
C HIS A 38 -5.89 9.03 6.67
N TYR A 39 -5.27 8.26 5.78
CA TYR A 39 -4.78 6.92 6.07
C TYR A 39 -3.26 6.86 5.94
N LEU A 40 -2.64 6.16 6.90
CA LEU A 40 -1.25 5.74 6.86
C LEU A 40 -1.21 4.21 6.82
N VAL A 41 -0.63 3.67 5.76
CA VAL A 41 -0.51 2.23 5.54
C VAL A 41 0.97 1.87 5.52
N SER A 42 1.41 1.06 6.46
CA SER A 42 2.80 0.62 6.58
C SER A 42 2.93 -0.86 6.27
N ILE A 43 3.82 -1.20 5.33
CA ILE A 43 4.02 -2.57 4.84
C ILE A 43 5.34 -3.12 5.33
N ASP A 44 5.27 -4.10 6.23
CA ASP A 44 6.40 -4.94 6.63
C ASP A 44 6.31 -6.29 5.92
N ASP A 45 6.95 -6.35 4.74
CA ASP A 45 6.97 -7.55 3.90
C ASP A 45 7.67 -8.74 4.56
N VAL A 46 8.66 -8.48 5.43
CA VAL A 46 9.41 -9.53 6.14
C VAL A 46 8.51 -10.23 7.16
N LYS A 47 7.65 -9.47 7.85
CA LYS A 47 6.67 -10.01 8.80
C LYS A 47 5.34 -10.41 8.15
N GLY A 48 5.11 -10.07 6.89
CA GLY A 48 3.81 -10.25 6.22
C GLY A 48 2.71 -9.41 6.88
N LEU A 49 3.04 -8.20 7.32
CA LEU A 49 2.15 -7.32 8.08
C LEU A 49 1.90 -6.02 7.33
N MET A 50 0.63 -5.72 7.08
CA MET A 50 0.15 -4.41 6.68
C MET A 50 -0.54 -3.75 7.87
N ARG A 51 0.04 -2.68 8.39
CA ARG A 51 -0.54 -1.87 9.46
C ARG A 51 -1.30 -0.70 8.87
N VAL A 52 -2.57 -0.56 9.24
CA VAL A 52 -3.42 0.57 8.84
C VAL A 52 -3.66 1.45 10.06
N GLN A 53 -3.35 2.73 9.89
CA GLN A 53 -3.54 3.79 10.85
C GLN A 53 -4.28 4.94 10.19
N THR A 54 -4.87 5.81 11.00
CA THR A 54 -5.52 7.03 10.56
C THR A 54 -4.76 8.24 11.08
N ILE A 55 -4.82 9.34 10.33
CA ILE A 55 -4.25 10.63 10.72
C ILE A 55 -5.42 11.60 10.94
N SER A 56 -5.51 12.13 12.17
CA SER A 56 -6.53 13.12 12.51
C SER A 56 -6.23 14.46 11.85
N VAL A 57 -7.21 15.36 11.82
CA VAL A 57 -7.02 16.75 11.33
C VAL A 57 -5.95 17.53 12.13
N ARG A 58 -5.56 17.06 13.32
CA ARG A 58 -4.48 17.63 14.14
C ARG A 58 -3.12 16.98 13.88
N GLY A 59 -3.03 16.03 12.95
CA GLY A 59 -1.82 15.26 12.67
C GLY A 59 -1.57 14.11 13.64
N GLU A 60 -2.55 13.74 14.47
CA GLU A 60 -2.41 12.64 15.43
C GLU A 60 -2.60 11.30 14.73
N ILE A 61 -1.65 10.37 14.91
CA ILE A 61 -1.73 9.02 14.38
C ILE A 61 -2.56 8.16 15.35
N GLN A 62 -3.52 7.41 14.82
CA GLN A 62 -4.34 6.48 15.58
C GLN A 62 -4.37 5.12 14.89
N ASP A 63 -4.22 4.06 15.67
CA ASP A 63 -4.31 2.69 15.14
C ASP A 63 -5.73 2.38 14.66
N ALA A 64 -5.83 1.76 13.48
CA ALA A 64 -7.10 1.28 12.95
C ALA A 64 -7.17 -0.25 13.01
N PHE A 65 -6.33 -0.94 12.24
CA PHE A 65 -6.26 -2.40 12.24
C PHE A 65 -5.00 -2.92 11.54
N ASP A 66 -4.69 -4.20 11.79
CA ASP A 66 -3.58 -4.91 11.18
C ASP A 66 -4.09 -6.02 10.26
N ILE A 67 -3.45 -6.17 9.10
CA ILE A 67 -3.69 -7.26 8.13
C ILE A 67 -2.45 -8.12 8.08
N HIS A 68 -2.62 -9.40 8.41
CA HIS A 68 -1.59 -10.42 8.24
C HIS A 68 -1.82 -11.13 6.91
N THR A 69 -0.80 -11.13 6.07
CA THR A 69 -0.86 -11.72 4.73
C THR A 69 0.41 -12.53 4.47
N ASN A 70 0.25 -13.64 3.77
CA ASN A 70 1.37 -14.39 3.20
C ASN A 70 1.78 -13.87 1.81
N LEU A 71 1.10 -12.84 1.31
CA LEU A 71 1.46 -12.18 0.08
C LEU A 71 2.69 -11.32 0.33
N HIS A 72 3.79 -11.62 -0.36
CA HIS A 72 4.93 -10.73 -0.36
C HIS A 72 4.58 -9.47 -1.15
N ILE A 73 4.34 -8.35 -0.49
CA ILE A 73 3.86 -7.11 -1.10
C ILE A 73 5.03 -6.35 -1.71
N SER A 74 5.00 -6.19 -3.03
CA SER A 74 6.01 -5.43 -3.79
C SER A 74 5.74 -3.94 -3.74
N ASP A 75 4.49 -3.54 -3.97
CA ASP A 75 4.07 -2.16 -4.04
C ASP A 75 2.59 -2.00 -3.69
N VAL A 76 2.16 -0.79 -3.35
CA VAL A 76 0.76 -0.49 -3.04
C VAL A 76 0.28 0.79 -3.72
N ALA A 77 -0.98 0.81 -4.13
CA ALA A 77 -1.66 1.96 -4.70
C ALA A 77 -2.98 2.23 -3.98
N PHE A 78 -3.27 3.51 -3.79
CA PHE A 78 -4.57 3.95 -3.28
C PHE A 78 -5.56 4.15 -4.43
N GLN A 79 -6.80 3.72 -4.19
CA GLN A 79 -7.94 3.92 -5.07
C GLN A 79 -9.06 4.56 -4.28
N SER A 80 -9.68 5.63 -4.79
CA SER A 80 -10.85 6.22 -4.15
C SER A 80 -11.96 5.16 -4.02
N SER A 81 -12.60 5.09 -2.86
CA SER A 81 -13.70 4.14 -2.65
C SER A 81 -14.91 4.53 -3.51
N PHE A 82 -15.52 3.52 -4.13
CA PHE A 82 -16.76 3.67 -4.91
C PHE A 82 -18.01 3.34 -4.08
N THR A 83 -17.83 2.80 -2.87
CA THR A 83 -18.90 2.36 -1.97
C THR A 83 -19.06 3.29 -0.77
N GLU A 84 -17.95 3.89 -0.31
CA GLU A 84 -17.91 4.73 0.89
C GLU A 84 -17.39 6.13 0.54
N ALA A 85 -18.11 7.17 0.96
CA ALA A 85 -17.74 8.56 0.67
C ALA A 85 -16.52 9.00 1.49
N HIS A 86 -15.60 9.74 0.87
CA HIS A 86 -14.36 10.22 1.50
C HIS A 86 -13.50 9.08 2.09
N GLN A 87 -13.51 7.92 1.42
CA GLN A 87 -12.71 6.77 1.81
C GLN A 87 -11.82 6.32 0.66
N TYR A 88 -10.77 5.58 1.00
CA TYR A 88 -9.88 4.93 0.05
C TYR A 88 -9.84 3.43 0.27
N ASN A 89 -9.47 2.72 -0.78
CA ASN A 89 -9.09 1.32 -0.77
C ASN A 89 -7.61 1.22 -1.16
N VAL A 90 -6.98 0.11 -0.77
CA VAL A 90 -5.60 -0.19 -1.14
C VAL A 90 -5.54 -1.43 -2.00
N PHE A 91 -4.75 -1.35 -3.07
CA PHE A 91 -4.32 -2.51 -3.84
C PHE A 91 -2.84 -2.76 -3.58
N GLY A 92 -2.47 -4.00 -3.26
CA GLY A 92 -1.09 -4.42 -3.04
C GLY A 92 -0.65 -5.48 -4.04
N SER A 93 0.33 -5.18 -4.87
CA SER A 93 0.90 -6.13 -5.83
C SER A 93 1.81 -7.12 -5.13
N SER A 94 1.89 -8.36 -5.63
CA SER A 94 2.84 -9.33 -5.09
C SER A 94 4.18 -9.35 -5.83
N SER A 95 5.27 -9.47 -5.08
CA SER A 95 6.63 -9.65 -5.59
C SER A 95 6.92 -11.09 -6.04
N THR A 96 6.11 -12.06 -5.62
CA THR A 96 6.36 -13.49 -5.89
C THR A 96 5.14 -14.27 -6.37
N GLN A 97 3.93 -13.77 -6.14
CA GLN A 97 2.68 -14.47 -6.46
C GLN A 97 1.92 -13.78 -7.60
N THR A 98 0.89 -14.45 -8.10
CA THR A 98 0.07 -14.01 -9.25
C THR A 98 -1.22 -13.31 -8.85
N ASP A 99 -1.33 -12.93 -7.58
CA ASP A 99 -2.50 -12.25 -7.04
C ASP A 99 -2.16 -10.81 -6.63
N VAL A 100 -3.20 -9.97 -6.56
CA VAL A 100 -3.16 -8.62 -5.97
C VAL A 100 -4.08 -8.60 -4.76
N LEU A 101 -3.57 -8.08 -3.64
CA LEU A 101 -4.35 -7.85 -2.44
C LEU A 101 -5.25 -6.63 -2.65
N PHE A 102 -6.52 -6.72 -2.28
CA PHE A 102 -7.43 -5.60 -2.15
C PHE A 102 -7.84 -5.44 -0.69
N VAL A 103 -7.79 -4.21 -0.18
CA VAL A 103 -8.22 -3.86 1.19
C VAL A 103 -9.16 -2.67 1.12
N GLU A 104 -10.35 -2.84 1.71
CA GLU A 104 -11.27 -1.74 1.98
C GLU A 104 -10.89 -1.08 3.31
N LEU A 105 -10.38 0.16 3.27
CA LEU A 105 -9.81 0.78 4.48
C LEU A 105 -10.88 1.15 5.51
N SER A 106 -12.11 1.43 5.08
CA SER A 106 -13.21 1.76 5.98
C SER A 106 -13.66 0.60 6.86
N SER A 107 -13.46 -0.64 6.41
CA SER A 107 -13.97 -1.85 7.08
C SER A 107 -12.89 -2.87 7.46
N GLY A 108 -11.69 -2.74 6.89
CA GLY A 108 -10.63 -3.75 6.97
C GLY A 108 -10.90 -5.01 6.14
N LYS A 109 -11.92 -5.00 5.28
CA LYS A 109 -12.26 -6.17 4.46
C LYS A 109 -11.20 -6.41 3.40
N VAL A 110 -10.72 -7.65 3.34
CA VAL A 110 -9.68 -8.08 2.41
C VAL A 110 -10.25 -8.98 1.31
N LYS A 111 -9.75 -8.83 0.09
CA LYS A 111 -10.00 -9.73 -1.05
C LYS A 111 -8.73 -9.96 -1.85
N MET A 112 -8.67 -11.06 -2.59
CA MET A 112 -7.63 -11.32 -3.57
C MET A 112 -8.18 -11.15 -4.98
N VAL A 113 -7.51 -10.31 -5.78
CA VAL A 113 -7.73 -10.22 -7.22
C VAL A 113 -6.79 -11.22 -7.88
N LYS A 114 -7.38 -12.24 -8.51
CA LYS A 114 -6.65 -13.38 -9.07
C LYS A 114 -6.39 -13.20 -10.56
N SER A 115 -5.67 -14.17 -11.13
CA SER A 115 -5.48 -14.34 -12.58
C SER A 115 -4.54 -13.33 -13.23
N LEU A 116 -3.64 -12.72 -12.46
CA LEU A 116 -2.45 -12.09 -13.06
C LEU A 116 -1.44 -13.18 -13.43
N LYS A 117 -0.35 -12.78 -14.09
CA LYS A 117 0.80 -13.66 -14.40
C LYS A 117 1.93 -13.48 -13.38
N GLU A 118 3.02 -14.20 -13.54
CA GLU A 118 4.19 -14.13 -12.65
C GLU A 118 4.88 -12.75 -12.69
N PRO A 119 5.28 -12.19 -11.53
CA PRO A 119 6.06 -10.95 -11.48
C PRO A 119 7.44 -11.15 -12.12
N LEU A 120 8.11 -10.03 -12.41
CA LEU A 120 9.53 -10.07 -12.73
C LEU A 120 10.30 -10.60 -11.51
N LYS A 121 11.29 -11.49 -11.67
CA LYS A 121 12.04 -11.98 -10.51
C LYS A 121 12.79 -10.82 -9.84
N PRO A 122 12.92 -10.80 -8.50
CA PRO A 122 13.67 -9.73 -7.82
C PRO A 122 15.08 -9.51 -8.39
N ASP A 123 15.81 -10.59 -8.71
CA ASP A 123 17.16 -10.52 -9.29
C ASP A 123 17.19 -9.96 -10.73
N GLU A 124 16.05 -9.96 -11.43
CA GLU A 124 15.89 -9.36 -12.75
C GLU A 124 15.51 -7.86 -12.66
N TRP A 125 15.29 -7.31 -11.45
CA TRP A 125 14.94 -5.90 -11.20
C TRP A 125 15.97 -5.19 -10.31
N PRO A 126 17.03 -4.60 -10.88
CA PRO A 126 18.16 -4.08 -10.10
C PRO A 126 17.94 -2.70 -9.46
N TRP A 127 16.78 -2.07 -9.70
CA TRP A 127 16.58 -0.65 -9.39
C TRP A 127 16.13 -0.39 -7.95
N ASN A 128 15.26 -1.23 -7.40
CA ASN A 128 14.77 -1.17 -6.03
C ASN A 128 14.15 -2.52 -5.62
N ASN A 129 13.53 -2.60 -4.45
CA ASN A 129 12.87 -3.80 -3.97
C ASN A 129 11.44 -4.02 -4.54
N LYS A 130 10.92 -3.09 -5.36
CA LYS A 130 9.59 -3.13 -5.95
C LYS A 130 9.61 -3.71 -7.37
N ASN A 131 9.84 -5.01 -7.47
CA ASN A 131 9.87 -5.75 -8.74
C ASN A 131 8.52 -5.84 -9.48
N ARG A 132 7.42 -5.37 -8.87
CA ARG A 132 6.11 -5.22 -9.49
C ARG A 132 5.42 -3.97 -8.95
N LEU A 133 5.52 -2.88 -9.68
CA LEU A 133 4.81 -1.65 -9.36
C LEU A 133 3.29 -1.82 -9.53
N ILE A 134 2.50 -1.06 -8.77
CA ILE A 134 1.07 -0.90 -9.01
C ILE A 134 0.74 0.58 -8.94
N GLU A 135 0.11 1.09 -9.98
CA GLU A 135 -0.15 2.52 -10.12
C GLU A 135 -1.64 2.76 -10.37
N GLY A 136 -2.21 3.70 -9.61
CA GLY A 136 -3.59 4.14 -9.80
C GLY A 136 -3.69 5.27 -10.83
N SER A 137 -4.84 5.39 -11.49
CA SER A 137 -5.11 6.49 -12.44
C SER A 137 -5.31 7.87 -11.78
N GLY A 138 -5.02 8.01 -10.48
CA GLY A 138 -5.20 9.24 -9.70
C GLY A 138 -6.61 9.45 -9.14
N LEU A 139 -6.87 10.65 -8.60
CA LEU A 139 -8.06 10.98 -7.79
C LEU A 139 -9.42 10.66 -8.44
N PHE A 140 -9.50 10.75 -9.76
CA PHE A 140 -10.75 10.54 -10.52
C PHE A 140 -10.72 9.26 -11.37
N GLY A 141 -9.65 8.50 -11.26
CA GLY A 141 -9.40 7.32 -12.06
C GLY A 141 -10.09 6.09 -11.49
N GLN A 142 -10.65 5.25 -12.37
CA GLN A 142 -11.24 3.96 -11.98
C GLN A 142 -10.25 2.80 -12.07
N TYR A 143 -9.21 2.95 -12.89
CA TYR A 143 -8.34 1.85 -13.25
C TYR A 143 -6.99 1.93 -12.55
N LEU A 144 -6.46 0.77 -12.22
CA LEU A 144 -5.08 0.61 -11.79
C LEU A 144 -4.33 -0.23 -12.81
N MET A 145 -3.01 -0.10 -12.83
CA MET A 145 -2.14 -0.84 -13.73
C MET A 145 -1.03 -1.51 -12.94
N THR A 146 -0.73 -2.76 -13.28
CA THR A 146 0.41 -3.48 -12.70
C THR A 146 1.04 -4.42 -13.74
N PRO A 147 2.37 -4.47 -13.86
CA PRO A 147 3.03 -5.33 -14.83
C PRO A 147 3.23 -6.75 -14.30
N SER A 148 3.48 -7.67 -15.22
CA SER A 148 4.09 -8.97 -14.98
C SER A 148 5.31 -9.09 -15.88
N LYS A 149 6.03 -10.22 -15.80
CA LYS A 149 7.26 -10.42 -16.59
C LYS A 149 7.09 -10.15 -18.09
N GLU A 150 5.95 -10.56 -18.66
CA GLU A 150 5.68 -10.51 -20.11
C GLU A 150 4.31 -9.90 -20.45
N SER A 151 3.67 -9.21 -19.50
CA SER A 151 2.32 -8.67 -19.72
C SER A 151 2.08 -7.44 -18.84
N LEU A 152 1.07 -6.66 -19.20
CA LEU A 152 0.59 -5.52 -18.44
C LEU A 152 -0.89 -5.75 -18.15
N PHE A 153 -1.30 -5.58 -16.89
CA PHE A 153 -2.67 -5.79 -16.46
C PHE A 153 -3.32 -4.47 -16.07
N ILE A 154 -4.58 -4.31 -16.46
CA ILE A 154 -5.44 -3.19 -16.07
C ILE A 154 -6.52 -3.74 -15.13
N LEU A 155 -6.55 -3.24 -13.91
CA LEU A 155 -7.53 -3.62 -12.89
C LEU A 155 -8.65 -2.59 -12.86
N ASP A 156 -9.90 -3.03 -12.81
CA ASP A 156 -11.06 -2.18 -12.54
C ASP A 156 -11.23 -2.03 -11.03
N GLY A 157 -10.93 -0.84 -10.50
CA GLY A 157 -11.03 -0.51 -9.06
C GLY A 157 -12.46 -0.40 -8.54
N ARG A 158 -13.48 -0.28 -9.40
CA ARG A 158 -14.89 -0.33 -8.99
C ARG A 158 -15.34 -1.76 -8.78
N LEU A 159 -14.94 -2.66 -9.69
CA LEU A 159 -15.33 -4.06 -9.65
C LEU A 159 -14.35 -4.94 -8.85
N ASN A 160 -13.17 -4.40 -8.52
CA ASN A 160 -12.07 -5.10 -7.84
C ASN A 160 -11.68 -6.39 -8.57
N LYS A 161 -11.53 -6.30 -9.89
CA LYS A 161 -11.19 -7.43 -10.76
C LYS A 161 -10.36 -7.00 -11.96
N LEU A 162 -9.82 -7.97 -12.68
CA LEU A 162 -9.19 -7.71 -13.97
C LEU A 162 -10.22 -7.24 -15.00
N ASN A 163 -9.86 -6.24 -15.80
CA ASN A 163 -10.66 -5.75 -16.93
C ASN A 163 -10.38 -6.57 -18.19
#